data_AF-A0A7X9JGC5-F1
#
_entry.id   AF-A0A7X9JGC5-F1
#
_cell.length_a   1.000
_cell.length_b   1.000
_cell.length_c   1.000
_cell.angle_alpha   90.00
_cell.angle_beta   90.00
_cell.angle_gamma   90.00
#
_symmetry.space_group_name_H-M   'P 1'
#
loop_
_entity.id
_entity.type
_entity.pdbx_description
1 polymer ?
#
loop_
_entity_poly.entity_id
_entity_poly.type
_entity_poly.pdbx_seq_one_letter_code
_entity_poly.pdbx_strand_id
1 'polypeptide(L)'
;MGILAKIGQWVATNIPRVVTVAKKVVSFVHKTAAVVDTLIEGRKLIAENVTSEIKQSNKRTKNEDRPDLLSDKKKTSHEIVALNKSIDANKKELRTISHMNEIQHRKISLQIDLMELIVSSQTFERFTNNISLHAANLQIHLQTIQNTIGLLDDVNRQRVGIKTLMRTVNHLVNVLGVGDKVDKIENIDVDIHPGSISILRTYESFENTRDLLLKEIDAFAAAVDGQLKRVENVRAAARLLPAKSAEVSSWIEKQVEPKLLEAKNQAVSLRGELTVIPR
;
A
#
# COMPACT_ATOMS: atom_id res chain seq x y z
N MET A 1 26.98 -32.85 11.97
CA MET A 1 26.97 -31.71 11.03
C MET A 1 27.31 -30.44 11.79
N GLY A 2 28.30 -29.67 11.33
CA GLY A 2 28.68 -28.40 11.95
C GLY A 2 27.65 -27.28 11.68
N ILE A 3 27.72 -26.20 12.48
CA ILE A 3 26.82 -25.04 12.39
C ILE A 3 26.81 -24.42 10.97
N LEU A 4 27.97 -24.36 10.32
CA LEU A 4 28.12 -23.81 8.96
C LEU A 4 27.35 -24.57 7.89
N ALA A 5 27.34 -25.91 7.98
CA ALA A 5 26.59 -26.74 7.05
C ALA A 5 25.07 -26.51 7.19
N LYS A 6 24.58 -26.32 8.41
CA LYS A 6 23.17 -26.00 8.68
C LYS A 6 22.78 -24.64 8.11
N ILE A 7 23.63 -23.63 8.30
CA ILE A 7 23.42 -22.27 7.79
C ILE A 7 23.44 -22.28 6.25
N GLY A 8 24.42 -22.94 5.62
CA GLY A 8 24.48 -23.08 4.17
C GLY A 8 23.26 -23.79 3.57
N GLN A 9 22.78 -24.85 4.23
CA GLN A 9 21.57 -25.55 3.82
C GLN A 9 20.31 -24.69 3.95
N TRP A 10 20.20 -23.91 5.03
CA TRP A 10 19.09 -22.96 5.22
C TRP A 10 19.09 -21.91 4.10
N VAL A 11 20.26 -21.36 3.76
CA VAL A 11 20.38 -20.37 2.68
C VAL A 11 19.97 -20.96 1.33
N ALA A 12 20.52 -22.12 0.97
CA ALA A 12 20.18 -22.79 -0.28
C ALA A 12 18.68 -23.08 -0.41
N THR A 13 18.01 -23.40 0.70
CA THR A 13 16.56 -23.66 0.75
C THR A 13 15.73 -22.39 0.58
N ASN A 14 16.21 -21.24 1.09
CA ASN A 14 15.41 -20.01 1.15
C ASN A 14 15.68 -19.01 0.01
N ILE A 15 16.78 -19.14 -0.74
CA ILE A 15 17.06 -18.31 -1.93
C ILE A 15 15.90 -18.29 -2.93
N PRO A 16 15.37 -19.44 -3.39
CA PRO A 16 14.29 -19.42 -4.37
C PRO A 16 13.03 -18.74 -3.85
N ARG A 17 12.80 -18.81 -2.53
CA ARG A 17 11.63 -18.20 -1.87
C ARG A 17 11.76 -16.69 -1.80
N VAL A 18 12.90 -16.16 -1.38
CA VAL A 18 13.15 -14.71 -1.37
C VAL A 18 13.10 -14.12 -2.78
N VAL A 19 13.61 -14.83 -3.79
CA VAL A 19 13.46 -14.43 -5.20
C VAL A 19 11.99 -14.43 -5.64
N THR A 20 11.21 -15.41 -5.20
CA THR A 20 9.77 -15.48 -5.49
C THR A 20 9.02 -14.33 -4.83
N VAL A 21 9.34 -14.00 -3.58
CA VAL A 21 8.83 -12.83 -2.86
C VAL A 21 9.11 -11.55 -3.66
N ALA A 22 10.35 -11.33 -4.09
CA ALA A 22 10.71 -10.15 -4.88
C ALA A 22 9.89 -10.04 -6.19
N LYS A 23 9.71 -11.15 -6.91
CA LYS A 23 8.87 -11.19 -8.13
C LYS A 23 7.40 -10.87 -7.82
N LYS A 24 6.84 -11.45 -6.75
CA LYS A 24 5.46 -11.18 -6.34
C LYS A 24 5.27 -9.73 -5.89
N VAL A 25 6.28 -9.11 -5.27
CA VAL A 25 6.25 -7.69 -4.89
C VAL A 25 6.15 -6.79 -6.12
N VAL A 26 6.90 -7.07 -7.20
CA VAL A 26 6.77 -6.31 -8.46
C VAL A 26 5.35 -6.40 -9.02
N SER A 27 4.77 -7.61 -9.06
CA SER A 27 3.39 -7.81 -9.52
C SER A 27 2.39 -7.08 -8.62
N PHE A 28 2.57 -7.15 -7.31
CA PHE A 28 1.76 -6.46 -6.31
C PHE A 28 1.77 -4.94 -6.50
N VAL A 29 2.93 -4.34 -6.71
CA VAL A 29 3.08 -2.89 -6.99
C VAL A 29 2.29 -2.49 -8.23
N HIS A 30 2.44 -3.25 -9.33
CA HIS A 30 1.74 -2.96 -10.58
C HIS A 30 0.21 -3.03 -10.43
N LYS A 31 -0.30 -4.05 -9.73
CA LYS A 31 -1.73 -4.20 -9.48
C LYS A 31 -2.30 -3.11 -8.57
N THR A 32 -1.52 -2.69 -7.59
CA THR A 32 -1.92 -1.61 -6.69
C THR A 32 -1.92 -0.25 -7.41
N ALA A 33 -0.94 0.01 -8.29
CA ALA A 33 -0.95 1.21 -9.14
C ALA A 33 -2.22 1.26 -10.02
N ALA A 34 -2.62 0.13 -10.60
CA ALA A 34 -3.86 0.06 -11.39
C ALA A 34 -5.13 0.38 -10.58
N VAL A 35 -5.15 0.12 -9.27
CA VAL A 35 -6.25 0.55 -8.37
C VAL A 35 -6.28 2.06 -8.28
N VAL A 36 -5.13 2.69 -7.99
CA VAL A 36 -5.01 4.15 -7.84
C VAL A 36 -5.43 4.86 -9.13
N ASP A 37 -4.94 4.40 -10.28
CA ASP A 37 -5.31 4.95 -11.59
C ASP A 37 -6.83 4.92 -11.81
N THR A 38 -7.46 3.79 -11.51
CA THR A 38 -8.92 3.60 -11.66
C THR A 38 -9.71 4.53 -10.76
N LEU A 39 -9.23 4.75 -9.54
CA LEU A 39 -9.87 5.67 -8.60
C LEU A 39 -9.73 7.11 -9.09
N ILE A 40 -8.56 7.50 -9.60
CA ILE A 40 -8.34 8.82 -10.20
C ILE A 40 -9.26 9.04 -11.41
N GLU A 41 -9.50 8.01 -12.23
CA GLU A 41 -10.47 8.11 -13.35
C GLU A 41 -11.90 8.43 -12.88
N GLY A 42 -12.25 8.08 -11.65
CA GLY A 42 -13.52 8.46 -11.02
C GLY A 42 -13.76 9.98 -10.98
N ARG A 43 -12.71 10.81 -11.08
CA ARG A 43 -12.86 12.28 -11.22
C ARG A 43 -13.68 12.68 -12.44
N LYS A 44 -13.66 11.89 -13.52
CA LYS A 44 -14.44 12.15 -14.74
C LYS A 44 -15.95 12.15 -14.46
N LEU A 45 -16.40 11.36 -13.48
CA LEU A 45 -17.81 11.28 -13.06
C LEU A 45 -18.32 12.59 -12.43
N ILE A 46 -17.40 13.48 -12.02
CA ILE A 46 -17.67 14.74 -11.33
C ILE A 46 -17.51 15.97 -12.25
N ALA A 47 -16.71 15.85 -13.32
CA ALA A 47 -16.20 17.00 -14.08
C ALA A 47 -17.25 17.82 -14.84
N GLU A 48 -18.47 17.30 -15.05
CA GLU A 48 -19.48 17.94 -15.90
C GLU A 48 -20.21 19.16 -15.27
N ASN A 49 -20.07 19.42 -13.96
CA ASN A 49 -20.99 20.35 -13.27
C ASN A 49 -20.40 21.71 -12.80
N VAL A 50 -19.07 21.90 -12.76
CA VAL A 50 -18.51 23.13 -12.15
C VAL A 50 -18.54 24.34 -13.11
N THR A 51 -18.39 24.12 -14.41
CA THR A 51 -18.24 25.19 -15.40
C THR A 51 -19.58 25.73 -15.94
N SER A 52 -20.65 24.95 -15.79
CA SER A 52 -21.96 25.19 -16.42
C SER A 52 -22.89 26.02 -15.54
N GLU A 53 -22.85 25.84 -14.22
CA GLU A 53 -23.82 26.45 -13.29
C GLU A 53 -23.44 27.88 -12.87
N ILE A 54 -22.14 28.24 -12.84
CA ILE A 54 -21.68 29.60 -12.51
C ILE A 54 -22.11 30.64 -13.57
N LYS A 55 -22.26 30.23 -14.84
CA LYS A 55 -22.69 31.14 -15.91
C LYS A 55 -24.19 31.45 -15.91
N GLN A 56 -25.03 30.62 -15.29
CA GLN A 56 -26.48 30.86 -15.23
C GLN A 56 -26.91 31.76 -14.06
N SER A 57 -26.14 31.81 -12.97
CA SER A 57 -26.45 32.63 -11.78
C SER A 57 -26.34 34.16 -11.98
N ASN A 58 -25.73 34.65 -13.08
CA ASN A 58 -25.48 36.09 -13.29
C ASN A 58 -26.52 36.80 -14.18
N LYS A 59 -27.60 36.14 -14.60
CA LYS A 59 -28.75 36.83 -15.22
C LYS A 59 -29.71 37.31 -14.13
N ARG A 60 -29.30 38.33 -13.35
CA ARG A 60 -30.26 39.18 -12.65
C ARG A 60 -31.00 40.00 -13.70
N THR A 61 -32.27 39.67 -13.96
CA THR A 61 -33.21 40.55 -14.63
C THR A 61 -33.29 41.86 -13.85
N LYS A 62 -32.80 42.94 -14.46
CA LYS A 62 -33.03 44.30 -14.01
C LYS A 62 -34.45 44.71 -14.46
N ASN A 63 -35.17 45.34 -13.55
CA ASN A 63 -36.50 45.97 -13.66
C ASN A 63 -37.67 45.11 -13.17
N GLU A 64 -37.87 45.13 -11.85
CA GLU A 64 -39.22 45.15 -11.28
C GLU A 64 -39.34 46.42 -10.44
N ASP A 65 -40.26 47.29 -10.84
CA ASP A 65 -40.67 48.47 -10.06
C ASP A 65 -41.14 48.03 -8.68
N ARG A 66 -40.68 48.74 -7.65
CA ARG A 66 -41.07 48.50 -6.26
C ARG A 66 -42.57 48.80 -6.12
N PRO A 67 -43.41 47.86 -5.64
CA PRO A 67 -44.81 48.15 -5.37
C PRO A 67 -44.91 49.20 -4.27
N ASP A 68 -45.59 50.31 -4.54
CA ASP A 68 -45.86 51.36 -3.56
C ASP A 68 -46.88 50.85 -2.52
N LEU A 69 -46.38 50.57 -1.31
CA LEU A 69 -47.13 49.99 -0.20
C LEU A 69 -47.82 51.04 0.68
N LEU A 70 -47.65 52.34 0.40
CA LEU A 70 -48.10 53.44 1.27
C LEU A 70 -49.24 54.28 0.66
N SER A 71 -49.79 53.90 -0.49
CA SER A 71 -50.96 54.59 -1.04
C SER A 71 -52.25 54.04 -0.41
N ASP A 72 -52.96 54.93 0.29
CA ASP A 72 -54.18 54.66 1.07
C ASP A 72 -55.42 54.51 0.16
N LYS A 73 -55.33 53.64 -0.85
CA LYS A 73 -56.46 53.26 -1.70
C LYS A 73 -57.00 51.92 -1.23
N LYS A 74 -58.31 51.85 -0.93
CA LYS A 74 -59.03 50.59 -0.73
C LYS A 74 -58.66 49.63 -1.87
N LYS A 75 -57.86 48.60 -1.57
CA LYS A 75 -57.48 47.59 -2.55
C LYS A 75 -58.75 47.00 -3.14
N THR A 76 -58.95 47.22 -4.44
CA THR A 76 -60.09 46.63 -5.15
C THR A 76 -59.92 45.11 -5.19
N SER A 77 -61.02 44.36 -5.23
CA SER A 77 -60.98 42.89 -5.24
C SER A 77 -60.06 42.31 -6.34
N HIS A 78 -59.82 43.05 -7.42
CA HIS A 78 -58.85 42.70 -8.47
C HIS A 78 -57.39 42.78 -8.03
N GLU A 79 -56.99 43.77 -7.23
CA GLU A 79 -55.61 43.88 -6.72
C GLU A 79 -55.29 42.74 -5.74
N ILE A 80 -56.26 42.32 -4.92
CA ILE A 80 -56.14 41.18 -4.02
C ILE A 80 -55.96 39.88 -4.81
N VAL A 81 -56.72 39.69 -5.90
CA VAL A 81 -56.59 38.53 -6.79
C VAL A 81 -55.23 38.52 -7.51
N ALA A 82 -54.75 39.68 -7.96
CA ALA A 82 -53.43 39.80 -8.59
C ALA A 82 -52.29 39.50 -7.60
N LEU A 83 -52.39 39.99 -6.37
CA LEU A 83 -51.45 39.69 -5.27
C LEU A 83 -51.43 38.19 -4.94
N ASN A 84 -52.60 37.55 -4.79
CA ASN A 84 -52.66 36.11 -4.52
C ASN A 84 -52.04 35.28 -5.65
N LYS A 85 -52.28 35.67 -6.91
CA LYS A 85 -51.66 35.01 -8.07
C LYS A 85 -50.13 35.14 -8.09
N SER A 86 -49.61 36.32 -7.69
CA SER A 86 -48.16 36.54 -7.54
C SER A 86 -47.57 35.73 -6.39
N ILE A 87 -48.26 35.65 -5.24
CA ILE A 87 -47.85 34.83 -4.10
C ILE A 87 -47.79 33.35 -4.49
N ASP A 88 -48.79 32.84 -5.21
CA ASP A 88 -48.81 31.45 -5.67
C ASP A 88 -47.70 31.16 -6.69
N ALA A 89 -47.41 32.10 -7.60
CA ALA A 89 -46.28 32.01 -8.52
C ALA A 89 -44.94 31.95 -7.78
N ASN A 90 -44.72 32.86 -6.83
CA ASN A 90 -43.50 32.90 -6.02
C ASN A 90 -43.36 31.64 -5.16
N LYS A 91 -44.45 31.10 -4.60
CA LYS A 91 -44.44 29.85 -3.83
C LYS A 91 -44.05 28.65 -4.70
N LYS A 92 -44.48 28.62 -5.97
CA LYS A 92 -44.08 27.59 -6.94
C LYS A 92 -42.60 27.71 -7.31
N GLU A 93 -42.11 28.94 -7.51
CA GLU A 93 -40.70 29.21 -7.77
C GLU A 93 -39.83 28.79 -6.58
N LEU A 94 -40.22 29.14 -5.36
CA LEU A 94 -39.48 28.82 -4.14
C LEU A 94 -39.41 27.30 -3.88
N ARG A 95 -40.47 26.55 -4.20
CA ARG A 95 -40.46 25.07 -4.20
C ARG A 95 -39.47 24.51 -5.23
N THR A 96 -39.39 25.13 -6.41
CA THR A 96 -38.47 24.73 -7.48
C THR A 96 -37.02 24.97 -7.06
N ILE A 97 -36.73 26.16 -6.50
CA ILE A 97 -35.41 26.50 -5.95
C ILE A 97 -35.02 25.54 -4.82
N SER A 98 -35.94 25.26 -3.90
CA SER A 98 -35.70 24.33 -2.80
C SER A 98 -35.33 22.93 -3.30
N HIS A 99 -36.03 22.42 -4.31
CA HIS A 99 -35.74 21.12 -4.90
C HIS A 99 -34.39 21.10 -5.64
N MET A 100 -34.06 22.17 -6.38
CA MET A 100 -32.77 22.33 -7.03
C MET A 100 -31.62 22.36 -6.01
N ASN A 101 -31.76 23.12 -4.92
CA ASN A 101 -30.77 23.17 -3.85
C ASN A 101 -30.55 21.79 -3.22
N GLU A 102 -31.61 21.02 -2.99
CA GLU A 102 -31.49 19.67 -2.45
C GLU A 102 -30.70 18.75 -3.39
N ILE A 103 -30.96 18.81 -4.70
CA ILE A 103 -30.20 18.05 -5.70
C ILE A 103 -28.72 18.51 -5.72
N GLN A 104 -28.46 19.81 -5.66
CA GLN A 104 -27.10 20.35 -5.61
C GLN A 104 -26.35 19.90 -4.36
N HIS A 105 -26.97 19.92 -3.18
CA HIS A 105 -26.37 19.41 -1.96
C HIS A 105 -26.02 17.92 -2.06
N ARG A 106 -26.91 17.11 -2.65
CA ARG A 106 -26.63 15.69 -2.92
C ARG A 106 -25.47 15.50 -3.89
N LYS A 107 -25.39 16.31 -4.97
CA LYS A 107 -24.24 16.31 -5.91
C LYS A 107 -22.94 16.62 -5.18
N ILE A 108 -22.91 17.65 -4.34
CA ILE A 108 -21.73 18.03 -3.57
C ILE A 108 -21.32 16.92 -2.61
N SER A 109 -22.28 16.28 -1.92
CA SER A 109 -22.00 15.14 -1.04
C SER A 109 -21.31 14.00 -1.80
N LEU A 110 -21.85 13.60 -2.95
CA LEU A 110 -21.24 12.57 -3.79
C LEU A 110 -19.83 12.96 -4.25
N GLN A 111 -19.60 14.23 -4.57
CA GLN A 111 -18.28 14.73 -4.95
C GLN A 111 -17.27 14.62 -3.81
N ILE A 112 -17.68 14.98 -2.58
CA ILE A 112 -16.86 14.86 -1.37
C ILE A 112 -16.51 13.39 -1.12
N ASP A 113 -17.50 12.50 -1.14
CA ASP A 113 -17.30 11.07 -0.87
C ASP A 113 -16.32 10.43 -1.89
N LEU A 114 -16.44 10.82 -3.16
CA LEU A 114 -15.58 10.31 -4.23
C LEU A 114 -14.18 10.92 -4.18
N MET A 115 -14.03 12.19 -3.79
CA MET A 115 -12.72 12.79 -3.48
C MET A 115 -12.07 12.12 -2.28
N GLU A 116 -12.83 11.82 -1.22
CA GLU A 116 -12.33 11.10 -0.06
C GLU A 116 -11.83 9.70 -0.45
N LEU A 117 -12.58 8.98 -1.30
CA LEU A 117 -12.17 7.70 -1.86
C LEU A 117 -10.86 7.80 -2.66
N ILE A 118 -10.70 8.84 -3.48
CA ILE A 118 -9.47 9.05 -4.26
C ILE A 118 -8.29 9.36 -3.33
N VAL A 119 -8.46 10.29 -2.40
CA VAL A 119 -7.39 10.71 -1.49
C VAL A 119 -6.96 9.56 -0.59
N SER A 120 -7.90 8.77 -0.07
CA SER A 120 -7.55 7.61 0.76
C SER A 120 -6.72 6.58 0.01
N SER A 121 -6.89 6.45 -1.31
CA SER A 121 -6.11 5.52 -2.14
C SER A 121 -4.63 5.89 -2.28
N GLN A 122 -4.25 7.16 -2.05
CA GLN A 122 -2.83 7.57 -2.06
C GLN A 122 -2.03 6.86 -0.96
N THR A 123 -2.69 6.39 0.11
CA THR A 123 -2.04 5.58 1.13
C THR A 123 -1.52 4.25 0.58
N PHE A 124 -2.10 3.73 -0.50
CA PHE A 124 -1.62 2.52 -1.15
C PHE A 124 -0.24 2.68 -1.77
N GLU A 125 0.09 3.86 -2.32
CA GLU A 125 1.43 4.15 -2.84
C GLU A 125 2.50 4.03 -1.74
N ARG A 126 2.18 4.54 -0.54
CA ARG A 126 3.06 4.42 0.64
C ARG A 126 3.29 2.95 1.00
N PHE A 127 2.23 2.15 1.07
CA PHE A 127 2.36 0.71 1.36
C PHE A 127 3.18 0.00 0.29
N THR A 128 2.95 0.27 -1.00
CA THR A 128 3.75 -0.35 -2.08
C THR A 128 5.22 0.02 -2.00
N ASN A 129 5.54 1.27 -1.66
CA ASN A 129 6.93 1.71 -1.51
C ASN A 129 7.60 1.02 -0.32
N ASN A 130 6.94 0.96 0.83
CA ASN A 130 7.46 0.28 2.01
C ASN A 130 7.66 -1.22 1.78
N ILE A 131 6.66 -1.89 1.20
CA ILE A 131 6.73 -3.33 0.87
C ILE A 131 7.88 -3.59 -0.11
N SER A 132 8.05 -2.74 -1.12
CA SER A 132 9.15 -2.85 -2.10
C SER A 132 10.52 -2.67 -1.43
N LEU A 133 10.65 -1.67 -0.57
CA LEU A 133 11.88 -1.39 0.16
C LEU A 133 12.26 -2.55 1.10
N HIS A 134 11.30 -3.05 1.87
CA HIS A 134 11.54 -4.16 2.78
C HIS A 134 11.85 -5.47 2.04
N ALA A 135 11.22 -5.72 0.89
CA ALA A 135 11.56 -6.87 0.05
C ALA A 135 12.99 -6.76 -0.53
N ALA A 136 13.41 -5.58 -0.96
CA ALA A 136 14.78 -5.34 -1.40
C ALA A 136 15.79 -5.54 -0.24
N ASN A 137 15.48 -5.01 0.95
CA ASN A 137 16.31 -5.22 2.14
C ASN A 137 16.42 -6.71 2.51
N LEU A 138 15.32 -7.46 2.40
CA LEU A 138 15.32 -8.91 2.65
C LEU A 138 16.31 -9.63 1.71
N GLN A 139 16.36 -9.23 0.44
CA GLN A 139 17.29 -9.76 -0.55
C GLN A 139 18.75 -9.38 -0.25
N ILE A 140 19.00 -8.13 0.16
CA ILE A 140 20.34 -7.66 0.57
C ILE A 140 20.84 -8.43 1.80
N HIS A 141 19.99 -8.62 2.81
CA HIS A 141 20.36 -9.39 4.00
C HIS A 141 20.65 -10.85 3.65
N LEU A 142 19.86 -11.48 2.78
CA LEU A 142 20.15 -12.84 2.32
C LEU A 142 21.49 -12.93 1.56
N GLN A 143 21.77 -11.98 0.68
CA GLN A 143 23.06 -11.92 -0.03
C GLN A 143 24.22 -11.74 0.94
N THR A 144 24.02 -10.93 1.98
CA THR A 144 25.02 -10.72 3.04
C THR A 144 25.29 -12.04 3.77
N ILE A 145 24.24 -12.77 4.15
CA ILE A 145 24.38 -14.10 4.78
C ILE A 145 25.16 -15.05 3.87
N GLN A 146 24.84 -15.12 2.57
CA GLN A 146 25.58 -15.94 1.60
C GLN A 146 27.07 -15.59 1.56
N ASN A 147 27.39 -14.31 1.43
CA ASN A 147 28.76 -13.83 1.33
C ASN A 147 29.54 -14.16 2.62
N THR A 148 28.93 -13.96 3.80
CA THR A 148 29.57 -14.27 5.08
C THR A 148 29.81 -15.78 5.25
N ILE A 149 28.90 -16.64 4.78
CA ILE A 149 29.12 -18.09 4.80
C ILE A 149 30.27 -18.49 3.88
N GLY A 150 30.33 -17.94 2.66
CA GLY A 150 31.41 -18.22 1.71
C GLY A 150 32.77 -17.85 2.32
N LEU A 151 32.88 -16.65 2.90
CA LEU A 151 34.10 -16.22 3.60
C LEU A 151 34.46 -17.15 4.76
N LEU A 152 33.47 -17.62 5.53
CA LEU A 152 33.71 -18.51 6.65
C LEU A 152 34.15 -19.91 6.21
N ASP A 153 33.64 -20.41 5.08
CA ASP A 153 34.12 -21.66 4.48
C ASP A 153 35.57 -21.52 3.97
N ASP A 154 35.90 -20.40 3.30
CA ASP A 154 37.25 -20.10 2.86
C ASP A 154 38.24 -20.03 4.03
N VAL A 155 37.89 -19.33 5.11
CA VAL A 155 38.69 -19.27 6.35
C VAL A 155 38.83 -20.66 6.97
N ASN A 156 37.77 -21.47 6.99
CA ASN A 156 37.83 -22.82 7.52
C ASN A 156 38.73 -23.74 6.67
N ARG A 157 38.71 -23.59 5.34
CA ARG A 157 39.62 -24.29 4.42
C ARG A 157 41.07 -23.88 4.63
N GLN A 158 41.34 -22.59 4.80
CA GLN A 158 42.67 -22.08 5.15
C GLN A 158 43.14 -22.67 6.48
N ARG A 159 42.27 -22.73 7.50
CA ARG A 159 42.58 -23.36 8.79
C ARG A 159 42.99 -24.82 8.64
N VAL A 160 42.23 -25.61 7.88
CA VAL A 160 42.58 -27.03 7.63
C VAL A 160 43.93 -27.14 6.90
N GLY A 161 44.19 -26.25 5.95
CA GLY A 161 45.49 -26.15 5.28
C GLY A 161 46.63 -25.85 6.25
N ILE A 162 46.49 -24.82 7.08
CA ILE A 162 47.47 -24.43 8.11
C ILE A 162 47.72 -25.58 9.10
N LYS A 163 46.66 -26.22 9.61
CA LYS A 163 46.80 -27.38 10.52
C LYS A 163 47.53 -28.55 9.87
N THR A 164 47.31 -28.77 8.58
CA THR A 164 48.02 -29.81 7.82
C THR A 164 49.50 -29.46 7.68
N LEU A 165 49.82 -28.22 7.30
CA LEU A 165 51.20 -27.72 7.22
C LEU A 165 51.91 -27.83 8.57
N MET A 166 51.27 -27.41 9.65
CA MET A 166 51.82 -27.49 11.01
C MET A 166 52.05 -28.93 11.46
N ARG A 167 51.15 -29.85 11.14
CA ARG A 167 51.36 -31.29 11.39
C ARG A 167 52.58 -31.80 10.63
N THR A 168 52.75 -31.40 9.37
CA THR A 168 53.93 -31.76 8.56
C THR A 168 55.21 -31.18 9.16
N VAL A 169 55.21 -29.92 9.58
CA VAL A 169 56.36 -29.28 10.25
C VAL A 169 56.71 -30.01 11.55
N ASN A 170 55.72 -30.27 12.41
CA ASN A 170 55.94 -31.03 13.66
C ASN A 170 56.51 -32.43 13.37
N HIS A 171 56.01 -33.11 12.34
CA HIS A 171 56.55 -34.40 11.93
C HIS A 171 58.01 -34.30 11.47
N LEU A 172 58.35 -33.32 10.63
CA LEU A 172 59.72 -33.10 10.17
C LEU A 172 60.68 -32.77 11.32
N VAL A 173 60.26 -31.90 12.26
CA VAL A 173 61.05 -31.55 13.45
C VAL A 173 61.30 -32.79 14.32
N ASN A 174 60.28 -33.61 14.56
CA ASN A 174 60.39 -34.83 15.36
C ASN A 174 61.19 -35.94 14.66
N VAL A 175 61.21 -35.99 13.33
CA VAL A 175 62.03 -36.97 12.59
C VAL A 175 63.50 -36.53 12.48
N LEU A 176 63.76 -35.21 12.43
CA LEU A 176 65.12 -34.64 12.41
C LEU A 176 65.75 -34.56 13.81
N GLY A 177 64.94 -34.46 14.87
CA GLY A 177 65.37 -34.54 16.26
C GLY A 177 65.24 -35.96 16.80
N VAL A 178 66.36 -36.68 16.89
CA VAL A 178 66.51 -38.05 17.41
C VAL A 178 65.52 -38.41 18.53
N GLY A 179 64.40 -39.08 18.21
CA GLY A 179 63.43 -39.54 19.20
C GLY A 179 62.21 -40.24 18.59
N ASP A 180 61.91 -41.45 19.05
CA ASP A 180 60.89 -42.37 18.50
C ASP A 180 59.43 -41.98 18.85
N LYS A 181 59.19 -40.81 19.45
CA LYS A 181 57.87 -40.33 19.87
C LYS A 181 57.62 -38.89 19.44
N VAL A 182 56.50 -38.71 18.74
CA VAL A 182 56.03 -37.42 18.23
C VAL A 182 55.32 -36.66 19.35
N ASP A 183 56.00 -35.73 20.01
CA ASP A 183 55.36 -34.84 20.97
C ASP A 183 54.63 -33.69 20.26
N LYS A 184 53.43 -33.36 20.77
CA LYS A 184 52.65 -32.21 20.29
C LYS A 184 53.26 -30.94 20.86
N ILE A 185 53.62 -29.99 19.99
CA ILE A 185 54.02 -28.64 20.42
C ILE A 185 52.78 -27.81 20.70
N GLU A 186 52.65 -27.32 21.93
CA GLU A 186 51.54 -26.49 22.41
C GLU A 186 51.60 -25.09 21.75
N ASN A 187 50.44 -24.48 21.47
CA ASN A 187 50.27 -23.17 20.80
C ASN A 187 50.61 -23.09 19.30
N ILE A 188 50.92 -24.20 18.63
CA ILE A 188 50.97 -24.24 17.16
C ILE A 188 49.56 -24.46 16.58
N ASP A 189 48.69 -25.21 17.26
CA ASP A 189 47.32 -25.47 16.80
C ASP A 189 46.43 -24.22 16.98
N VAL A 190 45.84 -23.71 15.88
CA VAL A 190 44.95 -22.53 15.90
C VAL A 190 43.56 -22.93 16.41
N ASP A 191 43.25 -22.54 17.65
CA ASP A 191 41.93 -22.65 18.24
C ASP A 191 41.11 -21.37 18.06
N ILE A 192 39.85 -21.55 17.66
CA ILE A 192 38.90 -20.46 17.41
C ILE A 192 38.32 -19.99 18.75
N HIS A 193 38.36 -18.67 18.98
CA HIS A 193 37.51 -18.03 19.97
C HIS A 193 36.07 -17.95 19.40
N PRO A 194 35.05 -18.45 20.11
CA PRO A 194 33.65 -18.27 19.70
C PRO A 194 33.32 -16.78 19.57
N GLY A 195 32.89 -16.33 18.38
CA GLY A 195 32.38 -14.96 18.16
C GLY A 195 33.08 -14.12 17.07
N SER A 196 34.14 -14.62 16.41
CA SER A 196 34.94 -13.83 15.46
C SER A 196 34.20 -13.39 14.19
N ILE A 197 33.07 -14.01 13.83
CA ILE A 197 32.25 -13.63 12.66
C ILE A 197 30.78 -13.63 13.09
N SER A 198 30.17 -12.45 13.17
CA SER A 198 28.80 -12.24 13.65
C SER A 198 27.75 -12.50 12.56
N ILE A 199 27.57 -13.78 12.19
CA ILE A 199 26.46 -14.22 11.31
C ILE A 199 25.11 -13.98 11.98
N LEU A 200 25.07 -14.08 13.32
CA LEU A 200 23.85 -13.96 14.12
C LEU A 200 23.11 -12.64 13.86
N ARG A 201 23.83 -11.50 13.85
CA ARG A 201 23.21 -10.18 13.61
C ARG A 201 22.62 -10.06 12.21
N THR A 202 23.20 -10.70 11.22
CA THR A 202 22.68 -10.70 9.84
C THR A 202 21.39 -11.52 9.75
N TYR A 203 21.32 -12.64 10.46
CA TYR A 203 20.10 -13.44 10.60
C TYR A 203 18.99 -12.67 11.33
N GLU A 204 19.31 -12.06 12.47
CA GLU A 204 18.36 -11.22 13.21
C GLU A 204 17.81 -10.07 12.33
N SER A 205 18.67 -9.43 11.54
CA SER A 205 18.27 -8.37 10.60
C SER A 205 17.35 -8.89 9.49
N PHE A 206 17.63 -10.08 8.97
CA PHE A 206 16.78 -10.75 7.99
C PHE A 206 15.40 -11.08 8.57
N GLU A 207 15.36 -11.70 9.76
CA GLU A 207 14.10 -12.04 10.45
C GLU A 207 13.27 -10.79 10.79
N ASN A 208 13.92 -9.75 11.32
CA ASN A 208 13.25 -8.48 11.62
C ASN A 208 12.66 -7.85 10.35
N THR A 209 13.38 -7.90 9.22
CA THR A 209 12.90 -7.38 7.95
C THR A 209 11.71 -8.19 7.42
N ARG A 210 11.73 -9.52 7.54
CA ARG A 210 10.58 -10.37 7.21
C ARG A 210 9.36 -9.99 8.04
N ASP A 211 9.53 -9.80 9.35
CA ASP A 211 8.42 -9.50 10.26
C ASP A 211 7.86 -8.08 10.03
N LEU A 212 8.70 -7.11 9.69
CA LEU A 212 8.26 -5.78 9.24
C LEU A 212 7.46 -5.85 7.93
N LEU A 213 7.94 -6.63 6.96
CA LEU A 213 7.26 -6.81 5.68
C LEU A 213 5.88 -7.47 5.86
N LEU A 214 5.76 -8.48 6.74
CA LEU A 214 4.48 -9.10 7.09
C LEU A 214 3.50 -8.08 7.70
N LYS A 215 3.97 -7.22 8.61
CA LYS A 215 3.14 -6.16 9.21
C LYS A 215 2.63 -5.15 8.17
N GLU A 216 3.49 -4.73 7.25
CA GLU A 216 3.09 -3.80 6.18
C GLU A 216 2.07 -4.42 5.22
N ILE A 217 2.21 -5.72 4.92
CA ILE A 217 1.23 -6.45 4.10
C ILE A 217 -0.12 -6.58 4.81
N ASP A 218 -0.12 -6.91 6.10
CA ASP A 218 -1.35 -7.01 6.90
C ASP A 218 -2.03 -5.63 7.02
N ALA A 219 -1.26 -4.56 7.21
CA ALA A 219 -1.77 -3.20 7.23
C ALA A 219 -2.35 -2.76 5.88
N PHE A 220 -1.72 -3.13 4.77
CA PHE A 220 -2.25 -2.89 3.42
C PHE A 220 -3.59 -3.62 3.22
N ALA A 221 -3.69 -4.90 3.59
CA ALA A 221 -4.92 -5.66 3.46
C ALA A 221 -6.08 -5.02 4.26
N ALA A 222 -5.80 -4.54 5.47
CA ALA A 222 -6.77 -3.80 6.27
C ALA A 222 -7.17 -2.45 5.62
N ALA A 223 -6.22 -1.75 5.00
CA ALA A 223 -6.50 -0.51 4.27
C ALA A 223 -7.42 -0.77 3.05
N VAL A 224 -7.23 -1.88 2.33
CA VAL A 224 -8.14 -2.28 1.24
C VAL A 224 -9.55 -2.55 1.76
N ASP A 225 -9.70 -3.20 2.92
CA ASP A 225 -11.02 -3.40 3.54
C ASP A 225 -11.67 -2.08 3.96
N GLY A 226 -10.89 -1.13 4.45
CA GLY A 226 -11.35 0.24 4.67
C GLY A 226 -11.81 0.93 3.38
N GLN A 227 -11.09 0.71 2.29
CA GLN A 227 -11.41 1.27 0.98
C GLN A 227 -12.71 0.69 0.39
N LEU A 228 -12.94 -0.62 0.52
CA LEU A 228 -14.19 -1.26 0.10
C LEU A 228 -15.40 -0.69 0.84
N LYS A 229 -15.27 -0.38 2.14
CA LYS A 229 -16.34 0.31 2.88
C LYS A 229 -16.63 1.72 2.35
N ARG A 230 -15.59 2.47 1.96
CA ARG A 230 -15.74 3.80 1.35
C ARG A 230 -16.43 3.72 -0.02
N VAL A 231 -16.13 2.68 -0.80
CA VAL A 231 -16.82 2.39 -2.06
C VAL A 231 -18.32 2.22 -1.85
N GLU A 232 -18.75 1.53 -0.79
CA GLU A 232 -20.18 1.40 -0.47
C GLU A 232 -20.83 2.75 -0.11
N ASN A 233 -20.11 3.63 0.58
CA ASN A 233 -20.60 4.98 0.87
C ASN A 233 -20.83 5.78 -0.42
N VAL A 234 -19.88 5.74 -1.36
CA VAL A 234 -20.02 6.38 -2.67
C VAL A 234 -21.19 5.80 -3.46
N ARG A 235 -21.36 4.47 -3.44
CA ARG A 235 -22.50 3.79 -4.06
C ARG A 235 -23.83 4.25 -3.44
N ALA A 236 -23.91 4.35 -2.12
CA ALA A 236 -25.09 4.82 -1.40
C ALA A 236 -25.41 6.28 -1.74
N ALA A 237 -24.41 7.17 -1.74
CA ALA A 237 -24.57 8.57 -2.12
C ALA A 237 -25.04 8.71 -3.58
N ALA A 238 -24.53 7.89 -4.49
CA ALA A 238 -24.93 7.92 -5.90
C ALA A 238 -26.39 7.51 -6.12
N ARG A 239 -26.97 6.64 -5.27
CA ARG A 239 -28.39 6.26 -5.35
C ARG A 239 -29.34 7.43 -5.11
N LEU A 240 -28.90 8.46 -4.37
CA LEU A 240 -29.68 9.68 -4.14
C LEU A 240 -29.76 10.59 -5.37
N LEU A 241 -29.03 10.26 -6.44
CA LEU A 241 -28.94 10.99 -7.70
C LEU A 241 -29.24 10.05 -8.89
N PRO A 242 -30.50 9.94 -9.33
CA PRO A 242 -30.90 9.00 -10.38
C PRO A 242 -30.08 9.12 -11.68
N ALA A 243 -29.70 10.35 -12.05
CA ALA A 243 -28.93 10.63 -13.27
C ALA A 243 -27.49 10.06 -13.24
N LYS A 244 -26.91 9.82 -12.07
CA LYS A 244 -25.53 9.34 -11.91
C LYS A 244 -25.44 7.97 -11.25
N SER A 245 -26.52 7.46 -10.68
CA SER A 245 -26.55 6.17 -9.96
C SER A 245 -26.06 5.00 -10.80
N ALA A 246 -26.55 4.85 -12.04
CA ALA A 246 -26.16 3.76 -12.93
C ALA A 246 -24.69 3.85 -13.38
N GLU A 247 -24.22 5.06 -13.68
CA GLU A 247 -22.85 5.34 -14.11
C GLU A 247 -21.84 5.01 -13.00
N VAL A 248 -22.07 5.55 -11.79
CA VAL A 248 -21.21 5.30 -10.62
C VAL A 248 -21.24 3.83 -10.22
N SER A 249 -22.41 3.19 -10.19
CA SER A 249 -22.51 1.77 -9.83
C SER A 249 -21.78 0.88 -10.84
N SER A 250 -21.93 1.14 -12.14
CA SER A 250 -21.21 0.38 -13.17
C SER A 250 -19.69 0.59 -13.10
N TRP A 251 -19.21 1.79 -12.76
CA TRP A 251 -17.78 2.05 -12.56
C TRP A 251 -17.24 1.28 -11.35
N ILE A 252 -17.97 1.30 -10.24
CA ILE A 252 -17.60 0.57 -9.03
C ILE A 252 -17.50 -0.94 -9.29
N GLU A 253 -18.57 -1.53 -9.83
CA GLU A 253 -18.69 -2.99 -9.98
C GLU A 253 -17.73 -3.55 -11.03
N LYS A 254 -17.54 -2.83 -12.15
CA LYS A 254 -16.73 -3.34 -13.26
C LYS A 254 -15.25 -3.00 -13.14
N GLN A 255 -14.89 -1.94 -12.42
CA GLN A 255 -13.52 -1.44 -12.42
C GLN A 255 -12.90 -1.36 -11.02
N VAL A 256 -13.60 -0.80 -10.04
CA VAL A 256 -13.01 -0.50 -8.72
C VAL A 256 -12.93 -1.75 -7.84
N GLU A 257 -14.05 -2.41 -7.58
CA GLU A 257 -14.11 -3.58 -6.68
C GLU A 257 -13.22 -4.74 -7.15
N PRO A 258 -13.25 -5.14 -8.44
CA PRO A 258 -12.40 -6.24 -8.90
C PRO A 258 -10.92 -5.96 -8.69
N LYS A 259 -10.47 -4.71 -8.93
CA LYS A 259 -9.07 -4.32 -8.77
C LYS A 259 -8.66 -4.26 -7.30
N LEU A 260 -9.52 -3.77 -6.42
CA LEU A 260 -9.27 -3.79 -4.96
C LEU A 260 -9.14 -5.22 -4.45
N LEU A 261 -10.05 -6.11 -4.86
CA LEU A 261 -10.01 -7.53 -4.49
C LEU A 261 -8.78 -8.23 -5.06
N GLU A 262 -8.40 -7.94 -6.30
CA GLU A 262 -7.18 -8.47 -6.91
C GLU A 262 -5.94 -8.02 -6.13
N ALA A 263 -5.83 -6.74 -5.78
CA ALA A 263 -4.71 -6.22 -4.99
C ALA A 263 -4.65 -6.87 -3.59
N LYS A 264 -5.80 -7.07 -2.93
CA LYS A 264 -5.88 -7.80 -1.67
C LYS A 264 -5.41 -9.25 -1.79
N ASN A 265 -5.86 -9.96 -2.83
CA ASN A 265 -5.48 -11.34 -3.07
C ASN A 265 -3.98 -11.49 -3.32
N GLN A 266 -3.37 -10.52 -4.02
CA GLN A 266 -1.91 -10.48 -4.20
C GLN A 266 -1.18 -10.25 -2.87
N ALA A 267 -1.68 -9.35 -2.02
CA ALA A 267 -1.12 -9.12 -0.69
C ALA A 267 -1.17 -10.41 0.16
N VAL A 268 -2.30 -11.12 0.16
CA VAL A 268 -2.46 -12.41 0.86
C VAL A 268 -1.52 -13.49 0.30
N SER A 269 -1.39 -13.56 -1.03
CA SER A 269 -0.46 -14.47 -1.70
C SER A 269 1.00 -14.19 -1.31
N LEU A 270 1.39 -12.91 -1.26
CA LEU A 270 2.73 -12.48 -0.84
C LEU A 270 2.99 -12.82 0.63
N ARG A 271 2.01 -12.58 1.50
CA ARG A 271 2.05 -12.99 2.91
C ARG A 271 2.30 -14.49 3.05
N GLY A 272 1.58 -15.30 2.25
CA GLY A 272 1.73 -16.75 2.20
C GLY A 272 3.18 -17.16 1.97
N GLU A 273 3.84 -16.64 0.94
CA GLU A 273 5.25 -16.94 0.64
C GLU A 273 6.19 -16.56 1.78
N LEU A 274 5.98 -15.40 2.40
CA LEU A 274 6.83 -14.92 3.49
C LEU A 274 6.72 -15.77 4.75
N THR A 275 5.53 -16.29 5.06
CA THR A 275 5.34 -17.16 6.24
C THR A 275 6.02 -18.51 6.12
N VAL A 276 6.35 -18.96 4.90
CA VAL A 276 7.06 -20.23 4.71
C VAL A 276 8.57 -20.08 4.96
N ILE A 277 9.11 -18.85 4.93
CA ILE A 277 10.53 -18.60 5.20
C ILE A 277 10.78 -18.82 6.71
N PRO A 278 11.52 -19.87 7.11
CA PRO A 278 11.76 -20.19 8.51
C PRO A 278 12.43 -19.04 9.25
N ARG A 279 12.19 -18.97 10.56
CA ARG A 279 13.08 -18.27 11.50
C ARG A 279 14.39 -19.06 11.56
#